data_AF-A0A972IGW1-F1
#
_entry.id   AF-A0A972IGW1-F1
#
_cell.length_a   1.000
_cell.length_b   1.000
_cell.length_c   1.000
_cell.angle_alpha   90.00
_cell.angle_beta   90.00
_cell.angle_gamma   90.00
#
_symmetry.space_group_name_H-M   'P 1'
#
loop_
_entity.id
_entity.type
_entity.pdbx_description
1 polymer ?
#
loop_
_entity_poly.entity_id
_entity_poly.type
_entity_poly.pdbx_seq_one_letter_code
_entity_poly.pdbx_strand_id
1 'polypeptide(L)'
;MIYCPHLGPNNQCRVASRMAECTVRALAKACAACQEDGNPQAVNVVTIGMALVQRKRLGKSTDELKQLIRQYKADAEPPISFRIGDYRPGPGSELKKMLAWFAQPSDSCNCETRADAMNDWGAQGCRENLDTIVEWLMEEAQLRGLPHGRFTRIIARSLVVTAIRRFERKFPDGAPEPGDDDAEID
;
A
#
# COMPACT_ATOMS: atom_id res chain seq x y z
N MET A 1 8.45 10.87 29.02
CA MET A 1 8.87 12.27 28.85
C MET A 1 10.08 12.25 27.91
N ILE A 2 10.00 12.86 26.73
CA ILE A 2 11.10 12.83 25.76
C ILE A 2 12.06 13.97 26.09
N TYR A 3 13.26 13.65 26.59
CA TYR A 3 14.30 14.64 26.80
C TYR A 3 15.11 14.81 25.52
N CYS A 4 15.13 16.02 24.97
CA CYS A 4 15.92 16.36 23.80
C CYS A 4 16.43 17.81 23.93
N PRO A 5 17.75 18.06 23.93
CA PRO A 5 18.31 19.41 24.06
C PRO A 5 18.00 20.30 22.84
N HIS A 6 17.57 19.69 21.73
CA HIS A 6 17.20 20.37 20.50
C HIS A 6 15.70 20.64 20.36
N LEU A 7 14.88 20.20 21.32
CA LEU A 7 13.47 20.53 21.37
C LEU A 7 13.28 21.85 22.13
N GLY A 8 13.03 22.93 21.39
CA GLY A 8 12.78 24.26 21.92
C GLY A 8 11.33 24.47 22.37
N PRO A 9 11.00 25.69 22.83
CA PRO A 9 9.63 26.06 23.16
C PRO A 9 8.69 25.86 21.96
N ASN A 10 7.40 25.66 22.22
CA ASN A 10 6.37 25.40 21.21
C ASN A 10 6.65 24.17 20.33
N ASN A 11 7.34 23.16 20.89
CA ASN A 11 7.74 21.93 20.22
C ASN A 11 8.61 22.17 18.97
N GLN A 12 9.42 23.22 18.95
CA GLN A 12 10.28 23.50 17.81
C GLN A 12 11.49 22.54 17.80
N CYS A 13 11.65 21.76 16.72
CA CYS A 13 12.86 20.96 16.53
C CYS A 13 13.96 21.83 15.90
N ARG A 14 15.02 22.14 16.65
CA ARG A 14 16.13 22.98 16.17
C ARG A 14 16.94 22.32 15.05
N VAL A 15 17.10 21.00 15.09
CA VAL A 15 17.82 20.25 14.04
C VAL A 15 17.07 20.32 12.71
N ALA A 16 15.79 19.93 12.70
CA ALA A 16 14.97 20.01 11.50
C ALA A 16 14.77 21.46 11.02
N SER A 17 14.65 22.42 11.95
CA SER A 17 14.51 23.84 11.58
C SER A 17 15.76 24.38 10.88
N ARG A 18 16.96 23.95 11.29
CA ARG A 18 18.23 24.34 10.66
C ARG A 18 18.31 23.82 9.22
N MET A 19 17.96 22.56 9.00
CA MET A 19 17.95 21.95 7.65
C MET A 19 16.87 22.56 6.74
N ALA A 20 15.70 22.88 7.30
CA ALA A 20 14.59 23.44 6.53
C ALA A 20 14.72 24.95 6.25
N GLU A 21 15.67 25.62 6.93
CA GLU A 21 15.80 27.08 6.96
C GLU A 21 14.47 27.79 7.29
N CYS A 22 13.69 27.17 8.18
CA CYS A 22 12.43 27.68 8.70
C CYS A 22 12.03 26.93 9.98
N THR A 23 11.04 27.45 10.71
CA THR A 23 10.57 26.80 11.93
C THR A 23 9.85 25.49 11.64
N VAL A 24 10.38 24.39 12.18
CA VAL A 24 9.77 23.05 12.13
C VAL A 24 9.26 22.67 13.52
N ARG A 25 7.96 22.39 13.63
CA ARG A 25 7.34 21.88 14.86
C ARG A 25 7.34 20.35 14.84
N ALA A 26 7.87 19.75 15.90
CA ALA A 26 7.86 18.32 16.10
C ALA A 26 6.58 17.87 16.83
N LEU A 27 6.09 16.70 16.44
CA LEU A 27 5.07 15.98 17.19
C LEU A 27 5.74 14.99 18.15
N ALA A 28 5.08 14.63 19.24
CA ALA A 28 5.60 13.66 20.20
C ALA A 28 6.02 12.33 19.54
N LYS A 29 5.23 11.83 18.57
CA LYS A 29 5.57 10.63 17.79
C LYS A 29 6.85 10.78 16.96
N ALA A 30 7.07 11.95 16.36
CA ALA A 30 8.31 12.22 15.61
C ALA A 30 9.51 12.30 16.57
N CYS A 31 9.33 12.89 17.75
CA CYS A 31 10.38 12.87 18.76
C CYS A 31 10.69 11.45 19.26
N ALA A 32 9.68 10.59 19.45
CA ALA A 32 9.89 9.19 19.84
C ALA A 32 10.66 8.42 18.77
N ALA A 33 10.22 8.48 17.50
CA ALA A 33 10.90 7.85 16.39
C ALA A 33 12.34 8.35 16.21
N CYS A 34 12.60 9.64 16.48
CA CYS A 34 13.94 10.20 16.45
C CYS A 34 14.84 9.63 17.56
N GLN A 35 14.30 9.26 18.73
CA GLN A 35 15.08 8.63 19.81
C GLN A 35 15.37 7.15 19.54
N GLU A 36 14.54 6.50 18.73
CA GLU A 36 14.68 5.09 18.34
C GLU A 36 15.60 4.90 17.12
N ASP A 37 15.97 5.99 16.43
CA ASP A 37 16.90 5.97 15.31
C ASP A 37 18.35 5.74 15.77
N GLY A 38 19.19 5.17 14.90
CA GLY A 38 20.62 4.93 15.19
C GLY A 38 21.45 6.20 15.42
N ASN A 39 20.97 7.36 14.98
CA ASN A 39 21.58 8.66 15.26
C ASN A 39 20.56 9.62 15.90
N PRO A 40 20.20 9.42 17.18
CA PRO A 40 19.10 10.14 17.80
C PRO A 40 19.46 11.60 18.08
N GLN A 41 18.45 12.47 18.09
CA GLN A 41 18.58 13.90 18.40
C GLN A 41 19.51 14.69 17.45
N ALA A 42 19.91 14.09 16.33
CA ALA A 42 20.80 14.66 15.33
C ALA A 42 20.15 14.69 13.94
N VAL A 43 20.95 14.93 12.89
CA VAL A 43 20.51 14.77 11.50
C VAL A 43 20.29 13.27 11.25
N ASN A 44 19.04 12.90 11.06
CA ASN A 44 18.58 11.52 10.86
C ASN A 44 17.33 11.49 9.98
N VAL A 45 16.82 10.29 9.67
CA VAL A 45 15.67 10.13 8.76
C VAL A 45 14.45 10.92 9.21
N VAL A 46 14.22 11.01 10.53
CA VAL A 46 13.06 11.70 11.11
C VAL A 46 13.22 13.21 11.02
N THR A 47 14.38 13.75 11.39
CA THR A 47 14.63 15.19 11.35
C THR A 47 14.68 15.71 9.91
N ILE A 48 15.27 14.94 8.98
CA ILE A 48 15.28 15.30 7.55
C ILE A 48 13.85 15.21 6.97
N GLY A 49 13.09 14.17 7.31
CA GLY A 49 11.69 14.03 6.89
C GLY A 49 10.80 15.19 7.36
N MET A 50 10.94 15.62 8.62
CA MET A 50 10.22 16.79 9.14
C MET A 50 10.60 18.07 8.39
N ALA A 51 11.89 18.27 8.09
CA ALA A 51 12.38 19.42 7.32
C ALA A 51 11.80 19.43 5.89
N LEU A 52 11.76 18.26 5.24
CA LEU A 52 11.25 18.09 3.88
C LEU A 52 9.76 18.44 3.80
N VAL A 53 8.95 17.88 4.71
CA VAL A 53 7.52 18.18 4.78
C VAL A 53 7.27 19.68 4.97
N GLN A 54 8.07 20.34 5.82
CA GLN A 54 7.92 21.78 6.05
C GLN A 54 8.32 22.62 4.82
N ARG A 55 9.45 22.33 4.16
CA ARG A 55 9.84 23.00 2.90
C ARG A 55 8.78 22.81 1.82
N LYS A 56 8.23 21.59 1.67
CA LYS A 56 7.15 21.28 0.72
C LYS A 56 5.88 22.09 1.02
N ARG A 57 5.46 22.19 2.29
CA ARG A 57 4.30 23.00 2.70
C ARG A 57 4.44 24.48 2.38
N LEU A 58 5.68 24.98 2.35
CA LEU A 58 6.01 26.37 2.05
C LEU A 58 6.32 26.59 0.55
N GLY A 59 6.19 25.57 -0.31
CA GLY A 59 6.52 25.68 -1.73
C GLY A 59 8.01 25.92 -2.01
N LYS A 60 8.91 25.62 -1.06
CA LYS A 60 10.37 25.74 -1.23
C LYS A 60 10.95 24.48 -1.88
N SER A 61 12.10 24.63 -2.54
CA SER A 61 12.83 23.46 -3.09
C SER A 61 13.14 22.43 -1.99
N THR A 62 13.07 21.16 -2.36
CA THR A 62 13.31 20.01 -1.47
C THR A 62 14.49 19.16 -1.92
N ASP A 63 15.23 19.57 -2.94
CA ASP A 63 16.16 18.70 -3.66
C ASP A 63 17.37 18.33 -2.80
N GLU A 64 17.94 19.31 -2.08
CA GLU A 64 19.03 19.08 -1.10
C GLU A 64 18.60 18.11 0.00
N LEU A 65 17.36 18.23 0.51
CA LEU A 65 16.86 17.35 1.56
C LEU A 65 16.58 15.95 1.03
N LYS A 66 16.11 15.81 -0.22
CA LYS A 66 15.95 14.50 -0.87
C LYS A 66 17.30 13.82 -1.07
N GLN A 67 18.32 14.56 -1.50
CA GLN A 67 19.69 14.05 -1.60
C GLN A 67 20.22 13.61 -0.23
N LEU A 68 20.00 14.40 0.81
CA LEU A 68 20.41 14.08 2.18
C LEU A 68 19.73 12.82 2.72
N ILE A 69 18.44 12.60 2.45
CA ILE A 69 17.75 11.34 2.82
C ILE A 69 18.37 10.15 2.10
N ARG A 70 18.67 10.28 0.79
CA ARG A 70 19.29 9.19 0.02
C ARG A 70 20.66 8.83 0.55
N GLN A 71 21.49 9.83 0.88
CA GLN A 71 22.81 9.61 1.47
C GLN A 71 22.70 8.97 2.86
N TYR A 72 21.77 9.44 3.70
CA TYR A 72 21.55 8.85 5.04
C TYR A 72 21.09 7.38 4.97
N LYS A 73 20.39 7.01 3.90
CA LYS A 73 19.91 5.65 3.64
C LYS A 73 20.77 4.87 2.64
N ALA A 74 21.98 5.31 2.32
CA ALA A 74 22.79 4.69 1.26
C ALA A 74 23.08 3.21 1.54
N ASP A 75 23.19 2.83 2.82
CA ASP A 75 23.40 1.44 3.26
C ASP A 75 22.11 0.73 3.71
N ALA A 76 20.97 1.41 3.64
CA ALA A 76 19.69 0.77 3.95
C ALA A 76 19.27 -0.07 2.74
N GLU A 77 19.05 -1.37 2.96
CA GLU A 77 18.38 -2.19 1.96
C GLU A 77 17.12 -1.45 1.49
N PRO A 78 16.89 -1.35 0.17
CA PRO A 78 15.68 -0.71 -0.33
C PRO A 78 14.51 -1.40 0.37
N PRO A 79 13.58 -0.65 0.99
CA PRO A 79 12.43 -1.27 1.60
C PRO A 79 11.78 -2.15 0.53
N ILE A 80 11.35 -3.36 0.91
CA ILE A 80 10.45 -4.17 0.09
C ILE A 80 9.14 -3.38 0.02
N SER A 81 9.11 -2.38 -0.86
CA SER A 81 7.92 -1.67 -1.26
C SER A 81 7.31 -2.55 -2.32
N PHE A 82 6.11 -3.07 -2.06
CA PHE A 82 5.21 -3.56 -3.09
C PHE A 82 5.17 -2.49 -4.18
N ARG A 83 5.86 -2.72 -5.32
CA ARG A 83 5.89 -1.71 -6.36
C ARG A 83 4.49 -1.69 -6.94
N ILE A 84 3.98 -0.51 -7.28
CA ILE A 84 2.70 -0.40 -7.99
C ILE A 84 2.76 -1.21 -9.31
N GLY A 85 3.95 -1.34 -9.90
CA GLY A 85 4.19 -2.23 -11.04
C GLY A 85 4.08 -3.74 -10.77
N ASP A 86 4.18 -4.19 -9.52
CA ASP A 86 3.95 -5.60 -9.15
C ASP A 86 2.45 -5.92 -9.06
N TYR A 87 1.59 -4.89 -9.07
CA TYR A 87 0.14 -5.07 -9.06
C TYR A 87 -0.32 -5.64 -10.40
N ARG A 88 -0.72 -6.92 -10.39
CA ARG A 88 -1.33 -7.58 -11.54
C ARG A 88 -2.85 -7.42 -11.48
N PRO A 89 -3.47 -6.46 -12.20
CA PRO A 89 -4.92 -6.37 -12.23
C PRO A 89 -5.52 -7.60 -12.89
N GLY A 90 -6.62 -8.12 -12.34
CA GLY A 90 -7.27 -9.31 -12.88
C GLY A 90 -8.68 -9.53 -12.35
N PRO A 91 -9.33 -10.65 -12.74
CA PRO A 91 -10.66 -11.00 -12.24
C PRO A 91 -10.75 -11.08 -10.71
N GLY A 92 -9.70 -11.51 -10.02
CA GLY A 92 -9.66 -11.56 -8.55
C GLY A 92 -9.75 -10.17 -7.92
N SER A 93 -9.03 -9.19 -8.48
CA SER A 93 -9.12 -7.79 -8.08
C SER A 93 -10.53 -7.21 -8.27
N GLU A 94 -11.23 -7.56 -9.35
CA GLU A 94 -12.62 -7.14 -9.57
C GLU A 94 -13.59 -7.82 -8.61
N LEU A 95 -13.39 -9.11 -8.32
CA LEU A 95 -14.19 -9.85 -7.34
C LEU A 95 -14.03 -9.25 -5.94
N LYS A 96 -12.79 -8.98 -5.51
CA LYS A 96 -12.50 -8.34 -4.22
C LYS A 96 -13.22 -7.00 -4.07
N LYS A 97 -13.21 -6.14 -5.10
CA LYS A 97 -13.96 -4.87 -5.12
C LYS A 97 -15.46 -5.08 -4.97
N MET A 98 -16.01 -6.13 -5.60
CA MET A 98 -17.43 -6.47 -5.49
C MET A 98 -17.83 -6.97 -4.11
N LEU A 99 -16.91 -7.63 -3.39
CA LEU A 99 -17.16 -8.18 -2.05
C LEU A 99 -16.87 -7.18 -0.92
N ALA A 100 -16.04 -6.17 -1.17
CA ALA A 100 -15.54 -5.23 -0.17
C ALA A 100 -16.61 -4.52 0.67
N TRP A 101 -17.82 -4.34 0.13
CA TRP A 101 -18.91 -3.67 0.85
C TRP A 101 -19.57 -4.52 1.95
N PHE A 102 -19.39 -5.84 1.95
CA PHE A 102 -20.03 -6.74 2.93
C PHE A 102 -19.15 -7.87 3.46
N ALA A 103 -17.98 -8.11 2.87
CA ALA A 103 -17.01 -9.09 3.32
C ALA A 103 -15.64 -8.43 3.48
N GLN A 104 -15.35 -7.94 4.70
CA GLN A 104 -14.01 -7.47 5.04
C GLN A 104 -13.04 -8.65 5.17
N PRO A 105 -11.79 -8.54 4.70
CA PRO A 105 -10.77 -9.55 4.96
C PRO A 105 -10.59 -9.77 6.47
N SER A 106 -10.48 -11.02 6.90
CA SER A 106 -10.01 -11.37 8.24
C SER A 106 -8.55 -11.81 8.15
N ASP A 107 -7.81 -11.72 9.25
CA ASP A 107 -6.40 -12.16 9.31
C ASP A 107 -6.22 -13.66 9.00
N SER A 108 -7.30 -14.44 9.09
CA SER A 108 -7.36 -15.87 8.76
C SER A 108 -7.81 -16.18 7.32
N CYS A 109 -8.21 -15.18 6.53
CA CYS A 109 -8.74 -15.44 5.19
C CYS A 109 -7.63 -15.57 4.15
N ASN A 110 -7.67 -16.64 3.36
CA ASN A 110 -6.84 -16.79 2.15
C ASN A 110 -7.36 -15.96 0.95
N CYS A 111 -8.17 -14.92 1.23
CA CYS A 111 -8.85 -14.07 0.26
C CYS A 111 -7.87 -13.40 -0.71
N GLU A 112 -6.75 -12.88 -0.17
CA GLU A 112 -5.74 -12.16 -0.97
C GLU A 112 -5.06 -13.12 -1.94
N THR A 113 -4.50 -14.21 -1.43
CA THR A 113 -3.81 -15.23 -2.23
C THR A 113 -4.70 -15.83 -3.31
N ARG A 114 -5.99 -16.07 -3.01
CA ARG A 114 -6.95 -16.58 -4.00
C ARG A 114 -7.29 -15.54 -5.06
N ALA A 115 -7.39 -14.26 -4.68
CA ALA A 115 -7.58 -13.18 -5.64
C ALA A 115 -6.34 -12.98 -6.53
N ASP A 116 -5.14 -13.14 -5.99
CA ASP A 116 -3.90 -13.09 -6.75
C ASP A 116 -3.81 -14.24 -7.75
N ALA A 117 -4.13 -15.47 -7.32
CA ALA A 117 -4.23 -16.62 -8.22
C ALA A 117 -5.22 -16.38 -9.36
N MET A 118 -6.38 -15.80 -9.07
CA MET A 118 -7.35 -15.41 -10.12
C MET A 118 -6.80 -14.34 -11.06
N ASN A 119 -5.99 -13.40 -10.57
CA ASN A 119 -5.37 -12.39 -11.40
C ASN A 119 -4.32 -13.01 -12.32
N ASP A 120 -3.48 -13.90 -11.79
CA ASP A 120 -2.45 -14.63 -12.55
C ASP A 120 -3.06 -15.54 -13.63
N TRP A 121 -4.21 -16.16 -13.36
CA TRP A 121 -4.92 -16.98 -14.34
C TRP A 121 -5.59 -16.16 -15.46
N GLY A 122 -5.82 -14.87 -15.23
CA GLY A 122 -6.59 -14.02 -16.13
C GLY A 122 -8.03 -14.50 -16.34
N ALA A 123 -8.70 -13.88 -17.32
CA ALA A 123 -10.12 -14.16 -17.60
C ALA A 123 -10.37 -15.61 -18.01
N GLN A 124 -9.55 -16.13 -18.93
CA GLN A 124 -9.72 -17.48 -19.47
C GLN A 124 -9.42 -18.56 -18.41
N GLY A 125 -8.31 -18.45 -17.68
CA GLY A 125 -8.00 -19.39 -16.62
C GLY A 125 -9.04 -19.37 -15.49
N CYS A 126 -9.65 -18.23 -15.19
CA CYS A 126 -10.79 -18.17 -14.26
C CYS A 126 -12.05 -18.89 -14.78
N ARG A 127 -12.29 -18.96 -16.10
CA ARG A 127 -13.41 -19.74 -16.67
C ARG A 127 -13.16 -21.23 -16.54
N GLU A 128 -11.93 -21.67 -16.79
CA GLU A 128 -11.52 -23.07 -16.68
C GLU A 128 -11.53 -23.55 -15.22
N ASN A 129 -11.20 -22.66 -14.28
CA ASN A 129 -11.17 -22.94 -12.84
C ASN A 129 -12.42 -22.42 -12.08
N LEU A 130 -13.53 -22.19 -12.80
CA LEU A 130 -14.71 -21.53 -12.23
C LEU A 130 -15.27 -22.27 -11.01
N ASP A 131 -15.35 -23.60 -11.08
CA ASP A 131 -15.88 -24.42 -9.98
C ASP A 131 -14.96 -24.38 -8.77
N THR A 132 -13.64 -24.38 -8.96
CA THR A 132 -12.64 -24.20 -7.89
C THR A 132 -12.83 -22.86 -7.15
N ILE A 133 -13.00 -21.78 -7.90
CA ILE A 133 -13.23 -20.45 -7.32
C ILE A 133 -14.57 -20.41 -6.56
N VAL A 134 -15.60 -21.09 -7.08
CA VAL A 134 -16.88 -21.22 -6.39
C VAL A 134 -16.72 -21.98 -5.07
N GLU A 135 -15.96 -23.07 -5.03
CA GLU A 135 -15.67 -23.78 -3.77
C GLU A 135 -14.98 -22.85 -2.76
N TRP A 136 -13.97 -22.09 -3.18
CA TRP A 136 -13.30 -21.13 -2.31
C TRP A 136 -14.25 -20.11 -1.67
N LEU A 137 -15.21 -19.59 -2.45
CA LEU A 137 -16.22 -18.66 -1.95
C LEU A 137 -17.21 -19.33 -1.00
N MET A 138 -17.56 -20.59 -1.26
CA MET A 138 -18.46 -21.37 -0.39
C MET A 138 -17.79 -21.71 0.94
N GLU A 139 -16.52 -22.13 0.93
CA GLU A 139 -15.70 -22.38 2.12
C GLU A 139 -15.63 -21.13 3.01
N GLU A 140 -15.28 -19.98 2.42
CA GLU A 140 -15.22 -18.71 3.16
C GLU A 140 -16.58 -18.28 3.70
N ALA A 141 -17.65 -18.45 2.92
CA ALA A 141 -19.00 -18.14 3.37
C ALA A 141 -19.41 -19.01 4.57
N GLN A 142 -19.05 -20.29 4.56
CA GLN A 142 -19.30 -21.22 5.65
C GLN A 142 -18.50 -20.86 6.91
N LEU A 143 -17.20 -20.59 6.77
CA LEU A 143 -16.34 -20.18 7.88
C LEU A 143 -16.82 -18.89 8.55
N ARG A 144 -17.41 -17.99 7.77
CA ARG A 144 -17.95 -16.71 8.24
C ARG A 144 -19.39 -16.81 8.77
N GLY A 145 -19.96 -18.03 8.81
CA GLY A 145 -21.32 -18.24 9.29
C GLY A 145 -22.38 -17.52 8.46
N LEU A 146 -22.09 -17.23 7.18
CA LEU A 146 -23.11 -16.67 6.29
C LEU A 146 -24.24 -17.71 6.18
N PRO A 147 -25.50 -17.35 6.47
CA PRO A 147 -26.58 -18.31 6.57
C PRO A 147 -26.72 -19.05 5.23
N HIS A 148 -26.71 -20.39 5.28
CA HIS A 148 -26.69 -21.31 4.14
C HIS A 148 -27.81 -21.11 3.09
N GLY A 149 -28.80 -20.26 3.37
CA GLY A 149 -29.85 -19.85 2.43
C GLY A 149 -29.63 -18.51 1.69
N ARG A 150 -28.61 -17.72 2.06
CA ARG A 150 -28.37 -16.37 1.46
C ARG A 150 -27.19 -16.31 0.51
N PHE A 151 -26.22 -17.22 0.63
CA PHE A 151 -25.10 -17.33 -0.29
C PHE A 151 -25.05 -18.74 -0.87
N THR A 152 -25.38 -18.86 -2.16
CA THR A 152 -25.49 -20.13 -2.87
C THR A 152 -24.40 -20.25 -3.93
N ARG A 153 -24.12 -21.48 -4.39
CA ARG A 153 -23.20 -21.72 -5.51
C ARG A 153 -23.58 -20.94 -6.78
N ILE A 154 -24.88 -20.72 -7.01
CA ILE A 154 -25.38 -19.92 -8.13
C ILE A 154 -24.97 -18.46 -7.98
N ILE A 155 -25.11 -17.89 -6.78
CA ILE A 155 -24.69 -16.51 -6.50
C ILE A 155 -23.16 -16.41 -6.60
N ALA A 156 -22.42 -17.35 -6.00
CA ALA A 156 -20.96 -17.40 -6.10
C ALA A 156 -20.50 -17.42 -7.56
N ARG A 157 -21.05 -18.32 -8.38
CA ARG A 157 -20.75 -18.41 -9.82
C ARG A 157 -21.07 -17.11 -10.56
N SER A 158 -22.22 -16.51 -10.27
CA SER A 158 -22.62 -15.22 -10.86
C SER A 158 -21.65 -14.09 -10.51
N LEU A 159 -21.16 -14.04 -9.27
CA LEU A 159 -20.16 -13.06 -8.84
C LEU A 159 -18.84 -13.24 -9.59
N VAL A 160 -18.34 -14.47 -9.72
CA VAL A 160 -17.09 -14.76 -10.45
C VAL A 160 -17.22 -14.40 -11.92
N VAL A 161 -18.32 -14.81 -12.58
CA VAL A 161 -18.59 -14.44 -13.99
C VAL A 161 -18.68 -12.93 -14.18
N THR A 162 -19.31 -12.22 -13.22
CA THR A 162 -19.40 -10.76 -13.27
C THR A 162 -18.02 -10.11 -13.08
N ALA A 163 -17.17 -10.65 -12.21
CA ALA A 163 -15.82 -10.18 -12.02
C ALA A 163 -14.97 -10.34 -13.29
N ILE A 164 -15.05 -11.50 -13.95
CA ILE A 164 -14.40 -11.75 -15.26
C ILE A 164 -14.86 -10.72 -16.29
N ARG A 165 -16.17 -10.51 -16.43
CA ARG A 165 -16.72 -9.52 -17.39
C ARG A 165 -16.29 -8.09 -17.08
N ARG A 166 -16.20 -7.72 -15.81
CA ARG A 166 -15.73 -6.38 -15.41
C ARG A 166 -14.25 -6.19 -15.75
N PHE A 167 -13.45 -7.23 -15.58
CA PHE A 167 -12.05 -7.22 -15.97
C PHE A 167 -11.90 -7.09 -17.49
N GLU A 168 -12.55 -7.93 -18.29
CA GLU A 168 -12.46 -7.88 -19.76
C GLU A 168 -12.96 -6.56 -20.35
N ARG A 169 -13.98 -5.95 -19.74
CA ARG A 169 -14.46 -4.62 -20.16
C ARG A 169 -13.43 -3.51 -19.90
N LYS A 170 -12.61 -3.66 -18.86
CA LYS A 170 -11.56 -2.69 -18.52
C LYS A 170 -10.27 -2.95 -19.31
N PHE A 171 -10.00 -4.21 -19.61
CA PHE A 171 -8.77 -4.71 -20.21
C PHE A 171 -9.12 -5.63 -21.39
N PRO A 172 -9.62 -5.08 -22.52
CA PRO A 172 -10.08 -5.89 -23.66
C PRO A 172 -8.93 -6.70 -24.29
N ASP A 173 -7.72 -6.17 -24.27
CA ASP A 173 -6.51 -6.79 -24.84
C ASP A 173 -5.67 -7.53 -23.79
N GLY A 174 -6.15 -7.63 -22.54
CA GLY A 174 -5.41 -8.19 -21.41
C GLY A 174 -4.86 -7.12 -20.45
N ALA A 175 -4.43 -7.55 -19.27
CA ALA A 175 -3.77 -6.67 -18.31
C ALA A 175 -2.35 -6.29 -18.81
N PRO A 176 -1.88 -5.06 -18.56
CA PRO A 176 -0.50 -4.70 -18.85
C PRO A 176 0.47 -5.58 -18.05
N GLU A 177 1.61 -5.95 -18.66
CA GLU A 177 2.63 -6.73 -17.97
C GLU A 177 3.39 -5.84 -16.96
N PRO A 178 3.82 -6.39 -15.81
CA PRO A 178 4.63 -5.67 -14.84
C PRO A 178 5.91 -5.09 -15.49
N GLY A 179 6.00 -3.76 -15.61
CA GLY A 179 7.19 -3.07 -16.12
C GLY A 179 7.01 -2.25 -17.40
N ASP A 180 5.82 -2.26 -18.01
CA ASP A 180 5.55 -1.47 -19.24
C ASP A 180 5.45 0.05 -19.00
N ASP A 181 5.32 0.50 -17.73
CA ASP A 181 5.21 1.92 -17.35
C ASP A 181 6.55 2.68 -17.26
N ASP A 182 7.69 2.01 -17.49
CA ASP A 182 9.02 2.66 -17.48
C ASP A 182 9.44 3.25 -18.84
N ALA A 183 8.58 3.16 -19.87
CA ALA A 183 8.79 3.81 -21.16
C ALA A 183 8.06 5.17 -21.20
N GLU A 184 8.85 6.24 -21.38
CA GLU A 184 8.42 7.62 -21.70
C GLU A 184 8.01 8.51 -20.50
N ILE A 185 9.03 9.00 -19.79
CA ILE A 185 9.06 10.41 -19.38
C ILE A 185 10.39 10.98 -19.89
N ASP A 186 10.34 11.56 -21.08
CA ASP A 186 11.38 12.41 -21.67
C ASP A 186 11.40 13.78 -20.95
#